data_AF-A7T8H3-F1
#
_entry.id   AF-A7T8H3-F1
#
_cell.length_a   1.000
_cell.length_b   1.000
_cell.length_c   1.000
_cell.angle_alpha   90.00
_cell.angle_beta   90.00
_cell.angle_gamma   90.00
#
_symmetry.space_group_name_H-M   'P 1'
#
loop_
_entity.id
_entity.type
_entity.pdbx_description
1 polymer ?
#
loop_
_entity_poly.entity_id
_entity_poly.type
_entity_poly.pdbx_seq_one_letter_code
_entity_poly.pdbx_strand_id
1 'polypeptide(L)'
;PGTRCTFSCEPGYAMQGQATLHCYNNGSWSASFPTCKDTKPPIIVCPENIYTQTDPGKPTAKVTWPTPVPQDNADRKPRLRVEPKGMRSPHEFPAGDTMITYTSEDESGLTSSCSFLVTI
;
A
#
# COMPACT_ATOMS: atom_id res chain seq x y z
N PRO A 1 -21.00 5.12 42.04
CA PRO A 1 -21.31 5.41 40.62
C PRO A 1 -20.06 5.19 39.79
N GLY A 2 -20.05 4.15 38.95
CA GLY A 2 -18.92 3.89 38.08
C GLY A 2 -19.15 4.49 36.69
N THR A 3 -18.08 5.04 36.12
CA THR A 3 -18.09 5.66 34.80
C THR A 3 -17.71 4.61 33.76
N ARG A 4 -18.44 4.56 32.63
CA ARG A 4 -18.12 3.70 31.49
C ARG A 4 -17.49 4.55 30.38
N CYS A 5 -16.37 4.10 29.84
CA CYS A 5 -15.71 4.71 28.70
C CYS A 5 -15.76 3.75 27.53
N THR A 6 -16.21 4.23 26.37
CA THR A 6 -16.27 3.45 25.14
C THR A 6 -15.25 4.00 24.14
N PHE A 7 -14.44 3.11 23.58
CA PHE A 7 -13.42 3.39 22.60
C PHE A 7 -13.92 2.99 21.20
N SER A 8 -13.33 3.59 20.18
CA SER A 8 -13.55 3.25 18.77
C SER A 8 -12.24 3.40 18.01
N CYS A 9 -12.04 2.58 16.98
CA CYS A 9 -10.91 2.72 16.08
C CYS A 9 -11.28 3.55 14.85
N GLU A 10 -10.28 4.18 14.23
CA GLU A 10 -10.44 4.87 12.95
C GLU A 10 -10.81 3.86 11.83
N PRO A 11 -11.47 4.32 10.75
CA PRO A 11 -11.80 3.45 9.62
C PRO A 11 -10.57 2.74 9.05
N GLY A 12 -10.58 1.40 9.10
CA GLY A 12 -9.45 0.58 8.65
C GLY A 12 -8.81 -0.28 9.71
N TYR A 13 -8.91 0.17 10.94
CA TYR A 13 -8.37 -0.54 12.07
C TYR A 13 -9.44 -1.40 12.73
N ALA A 14 -9.07 -2.62 13.07
CA ALA A 14 -9.86 -3.51 13.90
C ALA A 14 -9.45 -3.34 15.37
N MET A 15 -10.45 -3.21 16.24
CA MET A 15 -10.23 -3.12 17.68
C MET A 15 -9.79 -4.45 18.26
N GLN A 16 -8.73 -4.41 19.06
CA GLN A 16 -8.22 -5.54 19.85
C GLN A 16 -8.48 -5.26 21.33
N GLY A 17 -9.30 -6.12 21.96
CA GLY A 17 -9.69 -5.98 23.37
C GLY A 17 -11.13 -5.48 23.56
N GLN A 18 -11.46 -5.05 24.79
CA GLN A 18 -12.81 -4.63 25.15
C GLN A 18 -13.05 -3.17 24.76
N ALA A 19 -14.06 -2.92 23.94
CA ALA A 19 -14.42 -1.56 23.51
C ALA A 19 -14.96 -0.67 24.62
N THR A 20 -15.55 -1.24 25.67
CA THR A 20 -16.12 -0.46 26.79
C THR A 20 -15.48 -0.89 28.10
N LEU A 21 -14.81 0.04 28.76
CA LEU A 21 -14.19 -0.16 30.07
C LEU A 21 -15.00 0.51 31.17
N HIS A 22 -15.01 -0.11 32.34
CA HIS A 22 -15.63 0.44 33.54
C HIS A 22 -14.56 0.89 34.52
N CYS A 23 -14.67 2.12 35.01
CA CYS A 23 -13.83 2.64 36.08
C CYS A 23 -14.50 2.40 37.42
N TYR A 24 -13.82 1.65 38.29
CA TYR A 24 -14.27 1.39 39.65
C TYR A 24 -13.92 2.57 40.58
N ASN A 25 -14.59 2.65 41.74
CA ASN A 25 -14.41 3.75 42.69
C ASN A 25 -12.98 3.83 43.29
N ASN A 26 -12.19 2.76 43.16
CA ASN A 26 -10.76 2.71 43.56
C ASN A 26 -9.81 3.22 42.44
N GLY A 27 -10.35 3.68 41.31
CA GLY A 27 -9.58 4.18 40.16
C GLY A 27 -9.05 3.08 39.24
N SER A 28 -9.36 1.80 39.48
CA SER A 28 -8.94 0.72 38.58
C SER A 28 -9.92 0.51 37.43
N TRP A 29 -9.41 0.16 36.26
CA TRP A 29 -10.20 -0.19 35.08
C TRP A 29 -10.57 -1.68 35.08
N SER A 30 -11.70 -2.01 34.46
CA SER A 30 -12.17 -3.40 34.33
C SER A 30 -11.27 -4.28 33.46
N ALA A 31 -10.50 -3.69 32.55
CA ALA A 31 -9.54 -4.36 31.70
C ALA A 31 -8.48 -3.37 31.19
N SER A 32 -7.47 -3.87 30.48
CA SER A 32 -6.50 -3.05 29.75
C SER A 32 -7.16 -2.25 28.63
N PHE A 33 -6.56 -1.11 28.29
CA PHE A 33 -7.00 -0.29 27.17
C PHE A 33 -6.93 -1.07 25.84
N PRO A 34 -7.96 -0.98 24.98
CA PRO A 34 -7.94 -1.63 23.69
C PRO A 34 -6.91 -0.98 22.75
N THR A 35 -6.41 -1.75 21.80
CA THR A 35 -5.53 -1.24 20.73
C THR A 35 -6.21 -1.35 19.37
N CYS A 36 -5.75 -0.54 18.42
CA CYS A 36 -6.24 -0.55 17.05
C CYS A 36 -5.18 -1.20 16.16
N LYS A 37 -5.55 -2.26 15.43
CA LYS A 37 -4.67 -2.96 14.51
C LYS A 37 -5.19 -2.81 13.09
N ASP A 38 -4.35 -2.36 12.17
CA ASP A 38 -4.74 -2.28 10.77
C ASP A 38 -4.89 -3.70 10.18
N THR A 39 -5.87 -3.81 9.29
CA THR A 39 -6.31 -5.07 8.68
C THR A 39 -6.53 -4.95 7.18
N LYS A 40 -6.28 -3.76 6.60
CA LYS A 40 -6.55 -3.50 5.19
C LYS A 40 -5.24 -3.22 4.48
N PRO A 41 -4.90 -4.01 3.44
CA PRO A 41 -3.70 -3.74 2.68
C PRO A 41 -3.86 -2.48 1.83
N PRO A 42 -2.74 -1.86 1.42
CA PRO A 42 -2.75 -0.70 0.55
C PRO A 42 -3.40 -1.02 -0.80
N ILE A 43 -4.06 -0.05 -1.39
CA ILE A 43 -4.61 -0.13 -2.74
C ILE A 43 -3.58 0.47 -3.71
N ILE A 44 -3.16 -0.32 -4.69
CA ILE A 44 -2.25 0.12 -5.76
C ILE A 44 -2.85 -0.17 -7.14
N VAL A 45 -2.83 0.85 -8.01
CA VAL A 45 -3.33 0.75 -9.38
C VAL A 45 -2.18 1.03 -10.34
N CYS A 46 -1.92 0.09 -11.23
CA CYS A 46 -0.87 0.21 -12.25
C CYS A 46 -1.40 0.88 -13.52
N PRO A 47 -0.51 1.44 -14.35
CA PRO A 47 -0.85 1.87 -15.70
C PRO A 47 -1.36 0.71 -16.56
N GLU A 48 -1.93 1.04 -17.71
CA GLU A 48 -2.21 0.04 -18.75
C GLU A 48 -0.91 -0.49 -19.39
N ASN A 49 -1.03 -1.62 -20.09
CA ASN A 49 0.06 -2.16 -20.87
C ASN A 49 0.46 -1.19 -21.99
N ILE A 50 1.76 -1.12 -22.26
CA ILE A 50 2.35 -0.21 -23.24
C ILE A 50 2.90 -1.05 -24.40
N TYR A 51 2.49 -0.70 -25.62
CA TYR A 51 2.95 -1.31 -26.85
C TYR A 51 3.54 -0.21 -27.74
N THR A 52 4.83 -0.30 -28.04
CA THR A 52 5.51 0.64 -28.95
C THR A 52 6.55 -0.11 -29.77
N GLN A 53 7.26 0.58 -30.65
CA GLN A 53 8.38 0.06 -31.43
C GLN A 53 9.62 0.91 -31.19
N THR A 54 10.79 0.41 -31.59
CA THR A 54 12.02 1.20 -31.62
C THR A 54 11.98 2.28 -32.70
N ASP A 55 12.65 3.40 -32.45
CA ASP A 55 12.87 4.41 -33.50
C ASP A 55 13.78 3.82 -34.61
N PRO A 56 13.61 4.22 -35.88
CA PRO A 56 14.49 3.80 -36.96
C PRO A 56 15.97 4.03 -36.64
N GLY A 57 16.75 2.95 -36.64
CA GLY A 57 18.18 2.99 -36.34
C GLY A 57 18.56 3.01 -34.86
N LYS A 58 17.60 2.91 -33.92
CA LYS A 58 17.88 2.78 -32.49
C LYS A 58 17.63 1.36 -31.97
N PRO A 59 18.49 0.85 -31.06
CA PRO A 59 18.32 -0.47 -30.46
C PRO A 59 17.31 -0.49 -29.28
N THR A 60 16.90 0.68 -28.79
CA THR A 60 16.01 0.85 -27.65
C THR A 60 14.89 1.84 -27.94
N ALA A 61 13.80 1.73 -27.18
CA ALA A 61 12.70 2.69 -27.16
C ALA A 61 12.57 3.32 -25.77
N LYS A 62 12.38 4.64 -25.73
CA LYS A 62 12.16 5.38 -24.48
C LYS A 62 10.68 5.36 -24.12
N VAL A 63 10.33 4.73 -23.00
CA VAL A 63 8.96 4.61 -22.51
C VAL A 63 8.79 5.45 -21.24
N THR A 64 7.64 6.11 -21.13
CA THR A 64 7.25 6.89 -19.96
C THR A 64 5.88 6.41 -19.48
N TRP A 65 5.76 6.17 -18.18
CA TRP A 65 4.51 5.77 -17.53
C TRP A 65 4.30 6.54 -16.23
N PRO A 66 3.05 6.69 -15.74
CA PRO A 66 2.81 7.25 -14.43
C PRO A 66 3.24 6.27 -13.35
N THR A 67 4.08 6.71 -12.41
CA THR A 67 4.43 5.91 -11.24
C THR A 67 3.18 5.69 -10.38
N PRO A 68 2.80 4.44 -10.04
CA PRO A 68 1.67 4.16 -9.17
C PRO A 68 1.79 4.88 -7.82
N VAL A 69 0.68 5.45 -7.35
CA VAL A 69 0.59 6.05 -6.02
C VAL A 69 -0.28 5.14 -5.17
N PRO A 70 0.32 4.32 -4.30
CA PRO A 70 -0.46 3.49 -3.40
C PRO A 70 -1.23 4.37 -2.40
N GLN A 71 -2.47 4.00 -2.13
CA GLN A 71 -3.32 4.63 -1.14
C GLN A 71 -3.66 3.63 -0.06
N ASP A 72 -3.53 4.04 1.18
CA ASP A 72 -3.90 3.22 2.32
C ASP A 72 -4.75 4.04 3.28
N ASN A 73 -5.60 3.35 4.03
CA ASN A 73 -6.53 3.93 4.99
C ASN A 73 -5.90 4.10 6.38
N ALA A 74 -4.95 3.25 6.74
CA ALA A 74 -4.14 3.35 7.94
C ALA A 74 -2.89 4.22 7.72
N ASP A 75 -2.26 4.10 6.55
CA ASP A 75 -1.01 4.78 6.24
C ASP A 75 -1.13 5.89 5.19
N ARG A 76 -0.56 7.06 5.50
CA ARG A 76 -0.54 8.19 4.56
C ARG A 76 0.41 7.99 3.39
N LYS A 77 1.45 7.14 3.53
CA LYS A 77 2.47 6.86 2.50
C LYS A 77 3.07 5.46 2.67
N PRO A 78 2.39 4.40 2.21
CA PRO A 78 2.94 3.06 2.24
C PRO A 78 4.19 2.93 1.36
N ARG A 79 5.07 1.98 1.71
CA ARG A 79 6.37 1.77 1.06
C ARG A 79 6.20 1.11 -0.31
N LEU A 80 6.63 1.81 -1.36
CA LEU A 80 6.59 1.29 -2.72
C LEU A 80 7.92 0.63 -3.13
N ARG A 81 7.84 -0.55 -3.73
CA ARG A 81 8.95 -1.30 -4.33
C ARG A 81 8.60 -1.65 -5.78
N VAL A 82 9.62 -1.85 -6.62
CA VAL A 82 9.46 -2.20 -8.03
C VAL A 82 10.39 -3.34 -8.42
N GLU A 83 9.88 -4.25 -9.25
CA GLU A 83 10.62 -5.32 -9.89
C GLU A 83 10.38 -5.27 -11.42
N PRO A 84 11.42 -5.31 -12.27
CA PRO A 84 12.83 -5.41 -11.94
C PRO A 84 13.38 -4.22 -11.13
N LYS A 85 14.36 -4.46 -10.27
CA LYS A 85 14.99 -3.38 -9.47
C LYS A 85 15.59 -2.31 -10.38
N GLY A 86 15.45 -1.05 -9.98
CA GLY A 86 15.98 0.10 -10.73
C GLY A 86 15.06 0.61 -11.83
N MET A 87 13.90 -0.02 -12.02
CA MET A 87 12.89 0.42 -12.97
C MET A 87 12.29 1.76 -12.56
N ARG A 88 12.52 2.82 -13.35
CA ARG A 88 12.06 4.19 -13.07
C ARG A 88 11.58 4.84 -14.35
N SER A 89 10.42 5.49 -14.30
CA SER A 89 9.90 6.28 -15.42
C SER A 89 10.59 7.65 -15.49
N PRO A 90 11.04 8.12 -16.67
CA PRO A 90 11.11 7.41 -17.95
C PRO A 90 12.30 6.43 -18.03
N HIS A 91 12.17 5.39 -18.86
CA HIS A 91 13.22 4.37 -19.07
C HIS A 91 13.39 3.95 -20.52
N GLU A 92 14.57 3.44 -20.87
CA GLU A 92 14.86 2.88 -22.19
C GLU A 92 14.81 1.35 -22.16
N PHE A 93 13.97 0.77 -22.99
CA PHE A 93 13.80 -0.67 -23.11
C PHE A 93 14.39 -1.17 -24.43
N PRO A 94 15.14 -2.29 -24.44
CA PRO A 94 15.45 -3.00 -25.67
C PRO A 94 14.19 -3.65 -26.25
N ALA A 95 14.26 -4.08 -27.51
CA ALA A 95 13.19 -4.86 -28.15
C ALA A 95 12.84 -6.11 -27.31
N GLY A 96 11.54 -6.37 -27.15
CA GLY A 96 11.02 -7.47 -26.36
C GLY A 96 10.04 -7.06 -25.26
N ASP A 97 9.67 -8.04 -24.44
CA ASP A 97 8.66 -7.91 -23.40
C ASP A 97 9.29 -7.71 -22.02
N THR A 98 8.89 -6.66 -21.32
CA THR A 98 9.27 -6.40 -19.93
C THR A 98 8.04 -6.28 -19.05
N MET A 99 7.91 -7.20 -18.08
CA MET A 99 6.84 -7.16 -17.08
C MET A 99 7.29 -6.37 -15.86
N ILE A 100 6.68 -5.21 -15.62
CA ILE A 100 6.98 -4.37 -14.45
C ILE A 100 5.95 -4.65 -13.38
N THR A 101 6.42 -4.96 -12.17
CA THR A 101 5.58 -5.21 -11.00
C THR A 101 5.90 -4.20 -9.90
N TYR A 102 4.87 -3.50 -9.45
CA TYR A 102 4.95 -2.62 -8.29
C TYR A 102 4.31 -3.31 -7.08
N THR A 103 4.98 -3.23 -5.93
CA THR A 103 4.50 -3.78 -4.66
C THR A 103 4.50 -2.68 -3.61
N SER A 104 3.36 -2.49 -2.95
CA SER A 104 3.19 -1.59 -1.81
C SER A 104 3.14 -2.38 -0.51
N GLU A 105 3.74 -1.84 0.55
CA GLU A 105 3.79 -2.42 1.89
C GLU A 105 3.45 -1.35 2.93
N ASP A 106 2.47 -1.60 3.80
CA ASP A 106 2.09 -0.72 4.91
C ASP A 106 2.97 -0.95 6.16
N GLU A 107 2.80 -0.12 7.20
CA GLU A 107 3.50 -0.21 8.50
C GLU A 107 3.09 -1.46 9.30
N SER A 108 1.92 -2.01 9.01
CA SER A 108 1.44 -3.28 9.58
C SER A 108 1.99 -4.51 8.86
N GLY A 109 2.76 -4.31 7.78
CA GLY A 109 3.35 -5.33 6.94
C GLY A 109 2.39 -6.00 5.96
N LEU A 110 1.17 -5.47 5.75
CA LEU A 110 0.30 -5.97 4.69
C LEU A 110 0.77 -5.40 3.35
N THR A 111 0.56 -6.19 2.32
CA THR A 111 1.11 -5.90 0.99
C THR A 111 0.06 -6.05 -0.10
N SER A 112 0.25 -5.28 -1.16
CA SER A 112 -0.48 -5.41 -2.41
C SER A 112 0.45 -5.18 -3.59
N SER A 113 0.11 -5.77 -4.74
CA SER A 113 0.90 -5.62 -5.95
C SER A 113 0.03 -5.47 -7.18
N CYS A 114 0.59 -4.79 -8.19
CA CYS A 114 0.04 -4.70 -9.52
C CYS A 114 1.16 -4.76 -10.56
N SER A 115 0.82 -5.13 -11.80
CA SER A 115 1.80 -5.26 -12.87
C SER A 115 1.24 -4.74 -14.19
N PHE A 116 2.12 -4.28 -15.08
CA PHE A 116 1.79 -3.86 -16.44
C PHE A 116 2.94 -4.19 -17.39
N LEU A 117 2.59 -4.58 -18.62
CA LEU A 117 3.52 -5.09 -19.63
C LEU A 117 4.01 -3.95 -20.52
N VAL A 118 5.30 -3.94 -20.80
CA VAL A 118 5.91 -3.07 -21.82
C VAL A 118 6.45 -3.96 -22.93
N THR A 119 5.94 -3.78 -24.15
CA THR A 119 6.39 -4.47 -25.35
C THR A 119 6.95 -3.45 -26.34
N ILE A 120 8.21 -3.65 -26.75
CA ILE A 120 8.96 -2.84 -27.72
C ILE A 120 9.25 -3.62 -29.00
#